data_AF-A0A3L8P7G7-F1
#
_entry.id   AF-A0A3L8P7G7-F1
#
_cell.length_a   1.000
_cell.length_b   1.000
_cell.length_c   1.000
_cell.angle_alpha   90.00
_cell.angle_beta   90.00
_cell.angle_gamma   90.00
#
_symmetry.space_group_name_H-M   'P 1'
#
loop_
_entity.id
_entity.type
_entity.pdbx_description
1 polymer ?
#
loop_
_entity_poly.entity_id
_entity_poly.type
_entity_poly.pdbx_seq_one_letter_code
_entity_poly.pdbx_strand_id
1 'polypeptide(L)'
;MPISVRRASVAATLTALVLTTAPAAHAAGDHATHRGGLTPRTHFRMLPDGSSGARSDGEGIPNVDSVKATIARYYGDRGNGIANKRHSPYITQMSRIEKKWLTWLKAHKPKAGQKKALVFDTDDTTLMTYDMEVHAMHFNFDTVLQNTYVQEQRFPATPGMVRLVNHAQRWGYTIFGVTGRNDDQKAATLANLAKVGYRGFTADRFFTKWTGTGSSQQPSYIQCATSKCSTVEFKALTRRHIQNDLGYPVVANFGDQWSDLQGGYARRYVKLPNPTYYLPSTNLPGVVQPKLAPRNRFTMKPGGASGAKPDGEGIPNIDSVKATVKAYYGDTGTGTANTSASPYLTQLQRIEKRETAYLQRACAVGVRRHTKPALVLDTDDTTLWTYDLEVGLMKFVFDPALQDQWVQGQKFAAVPGMVSLANAAQQAGCTVIGITGRSASQKAASLANLAKVGYTGFTAANYYTKPAGFKGSTVAYKSSRRHHVQRQGYTIVDNIGDQFSDLKGGFSKRTVKLPNPTYYLP
;
A
#
# COMPACT_ATOMS: atom_id res chain seq x y z
N MET A 1 25.93 75.70 0.21
CA MET A 1 25.31 76.14 -1.06
C MET A 1 26.42 76.71 -1.94
N PRO A 2 26.45 76.51 -3.29
CA PRO A 2 25.56 75.70 -4.11
C PRO A 2 26.27 74.61 -4.98
N ILE A 3 25.54 73.50 -5.15
CA ILE A 3 25.28 72.72 -6.37
C ILE A 3 26.47 72.34 -7.29
N SER A 4 26.83 71.05 -7.32
CA SER A 4 26.56 70.16 -8.47
C SER A 4 27.20 68.77 -8.25
N VAL A 5 26.37 67.74 -8.19
CA VAL A 5 26.78 66.33 -8.03
C VAL A 5 26.98 65.73 -9.42
N ARG A 6 28.23 65.37 -9.77
CA ARG A 6 28.53 64.52 -10.93
C ARG A 6 28.67 63.07 -10.47
N ARG A 7 27.74 62.22 -10.93
CA ARG A 7 27.85 60.76 -10.88
C ARG A 7 28.77 60.31 -12.02
N ALA A 8 29.78 59.51 -11.68
CA ALA A 8 30.62 58.80 -12.64
C ALA A 8 30.00 57.44 -12.98
N SER A 9 30.04 57.14 -14.27
CA SER A 9 29.42 56.01 -14.94
C SER A 9 30.22 54.71 -14.72
N VAL A 10 29.53 53.62 -14.38
CA VAL A 10 30.05 52.25 -14.54
C VAL A 10 29.13 51.53 -15.52
N ALA A 11 29.70 51.16 -16.65
CA ALA A 11 29.05 50.42 -17.72
C ALA A 11 28.78 48.97 -17.29
N ALA A 12 27.53 48.54 -17.36
CA ALA A 12 27.14 47.14 -17.26
C ALA A 12 26.83 46.63 -18.67
N THR A 13 27.60 45.65 -19.12
CA THR A 13 27.35 44.87 -20.34
C THR A 13 26.04 44.09 -20.21
N LEU A 14 25.04 44.49 -21.00
CA LEU A 14 23.78 43.78 -21.22
C LEU A 14 23.99 42.65 -22.24
N THR A 15 24.00 41.41 -21.77
CA THR A 15 23.85 40.24 -22.65
C THR A 15 22.37 40.03 -22.92
N ALA A 16 21.99 40.17 -24.19
CA ALA A 16 20.61 40.05 -24.67
C ALA A 16 20.07 38.63 -24.46
N LEU A 17 19.03 38.51 -23.62
CA LEU A 17 18.24 37.30 -23.49
C LEU A 17 17.18 37.31 -24.60
N VAL A 18 17.37 36.50 -25.64
CA VAL A 18 16.36 36.26 -26.68
C VAL A 18 15.22 35.47 -26.05
N LEU A 19 14.17 36.18 -25.64
CA LEU A 19 12.88 35.61 -25.28
C LEU A 19 12.18 35.13 -26.55
N THR A 20 12.36 33.85 -26.90
CA THR A 20 11.46 33.19 -27.83
C THR A 20 10.12 32.97 -27.12
N THR A 21 9.16 33.85 -27.37
CA THR A 21 7.77 33.72 -26.97
C THR A 21 7.13 32.57 -27.75
N ALA A 22 7.13 31.37 -27.19
CA ALA A 22 6.22 30.32 -27.65
C ALA A 22 4.79 30.74 -27.28
N PRO A 23 3.83 30.78 -28.22
CA PRO A 23 2.47 31.14 -27.87
C PRO A 23 1.86 29.99 -27.08
N ALA A 24 1.59 30.24 -25.80
CA ALA A 24 0.74 29.41 -24.97
C ALA A 24 -0.70 29.51 -25.51
N ALA A 25 -1.04 28.68 -26.50
CA ALA A 25 -2.41 28.47 -26.91
C ALA A 25 -3.16 27.72 -25.79
N HIS A 26 -3.65 28.47 -24.80
CA HIS A 26 -4.75 28.04 -23.95
C HIS A 26 -6.02 28.03 -24.80
N ALA A 27 -6.23 26.95 -25.56
CA ALA A 27 -7.54 26.67 -26.10
C ALA A 27 -8.46 26.33 -24.92
N ALA A 28 -9.50 27.14 -24.71
CA ALA A 28 -10.59 26.85 -23.81
C ALA A 28 -11.23 25.51 -24.21
N GLY A 29 -10.84 24.43 -23.53
CA GLY A 29 -11.46 23.13 -23.69
C GLY A 29 -12.83 23.13 -23.03
N ASP A 30 -13.86 22.68 -23.74
CA ASP A 30 -15.19 22.42 -23.20
C ASP A 30 -15.10 21.80 -21.79
N HIS A 31 -15.72 22.47 -20.82
CA HIS A 31 -15.77 22.00 -19.45
C HIS A 31 -16.51 20.66 -19.38
N ALA A 32 -15.75 19.57 -19.21
CA ALA A 32 -16.31 18.26 -18.95
C ALA A 32 -17.20 18.31 -17.70
N THR A 33 -18.41 17.77 -17.80
CA THR A 33 -19.29 17.62 -16.64
C THR A 33 -18.83 16.39 -15.84
N HIS A 34 -18.16 16.63 -14.72
CA HIS A 34 -17.64 15.58 -13.84
C HIS A 34 -18.71 15.14 -12.85
N ARG A 35 -19.10 13.86 -12.88
CA ARG A 35 -19.94 13.26 -11.82
C ARG A 35 -19.01 12.80 -10.68
N GLY A 36 -18.72 13.72 -9.76
CA GLY A 36 -17.69 13.56 -8.72
C GLY A 36 -16.33 14.07 -9.22
N GLY A 37 -15.68 14.95 -8.46
CA GLY A 37 -14.41 15.55 -8.87
C GLY A 37 -13.35 14.49 -9.24
N LEU A 38 -12.46 14.81 -10.19
CA LEU A 38 -11.31 13.97 -10.57
C LEU A 38 -10.19 13.99 -9.51
N THR A 39 -10.59 13.82 -8.25
CA THR A 39 -9.73 13.83 -7.08
C THR A 39 -9.85 12.48 -6.38
N PRO A 40 -8.74 11.74 -6.22
CA PRO A 40 -8.73 10.51 -5.44
C PRO A 40 -9.26 10.73 -4.02
N ARG A 41 -9.98 9.75 -3.48
CA ARG A 41 -10.40 9.75 -2.08
C ARG A 41 -9.15 9.82 -1.19
N THR A 42 -9.22 10.59 -0.11
CA THR A 42 -8.11 10.73 0.84
C THR A 42 -8.45 10.30 2.27
N HIS A 43 -9.69 9.91 2.52
CA HIS A 43 -10.18 9.49 3.84
C HIS A 43 -10.73 8.09 3.74
N PHE A 44 -10.20 7.18 4.55
CA PHE A 44 -10.51 5.76 4.47
C PHE A 44 -10.95 5.23 5.83
N ARG A 45 -11.89 4.29 5.81
CA ARG A 45 -12.25 3.49 6.99
C ARG A 45 -12.09 2.03 6.62
N MET A 46 -11.20 1.34 7.33
CA MET A 46 -10.81 -0.03 7.00
C MET A 46 -10.48 -0.80 8.27
N LEU A 47 -11.10 -1.96 8.44
CA LEU A 47 -10.80 -2.90 9.51
C LEU A 47 -9.50 -3.66 9.19
N PRO A 48 -8.73 -4.04 10.23
CA PRO A 48 -7.42 -4.63 10.06
C PRO A 48 -7.44 -6.06 9.48
N ASP A 49 -8.59 -6.72 9.50
CA ASP A 49 -8.81 -8.11 9.05
C ASP A 49 -9.21 -8.23 7.57
N GLY A 50 -9.32 -7.11 6.85
CA GLY A 50 -9.73 -7.09 5.45
C GLY A 50 -11.25 -7.14 5.22
N SER A 51 -12.06 -7.37 6.26
CA SER A 51 -13.52 -7.54 6.14
C SER A 51 -14.24 -6.31 5.57
N SER A 52 -13.58 -5.14 5.58
CA SER A 52 -14.12 -3.93 4.94
C SER A 52 -14.33 -4.09 3.44
N GLY A 53 -13.57 -4.96 2.77
CA GLY A 53 -13.74 -5.23 1.33
C GLY A 53 -15.10 -5.81 0.98
N ALA A 54 -15.74 -6.52 1.92
CA ALA A 54 -17.07 -7.11 1.72
C ALA A 54 -18.21 -6.07 1.63
N ARG A 55 -17.97 -4.82 2.05
CA ARG A 55 -19.00 -3.76 2.13
C ARG A 55 -18.60 -2.46 1.44
N SER A 56 -17.33 -2.29 1.06
CA SER A 56 -16.80 -1.04 0.54
C SER A 56 -16.97 -0.88 -0.97
N ASP A 57 -17.10 0.39 -1.40
CA ASP A 57 -16.79 0.80 -2.76
C ASP A 57 -15.28 0.70 -3.00
N GLY A 58 -14.86 0.33 -4.22
CA GLY A 58 -13.43 0.18 -4.52
C GLY A 58 -12.61 1.45 -4.26
N GLU A 59 -13.20 2.63 -4.48
CA GLU A 59 -12.60 3.94 -4.15
C GLU A 59 -12.49 4.20 -2.64
N GLY A 60 -13.20 3.43 -1.82
CA GLY A 60 -13.10 3.42 -0.35
C GLY A 60 -12.00 2.55 0.21
N ILE A 61 -11.27 1.85 -0.64
CA ILE A 61 -10.11 1.04 -0.27
C ILE A 61 -8.85 1.87 -0.57
N PRO A 62 -7.93 2.04 0.40
CA PRO A 62 -6.63 2.65 0.11
C PRO A 62 -5.94 1.92 -1.04
N ASN A 63 -5.47 2.65 -2.03
CA ASN A 63 -4.74 2.03 -3.13
C ASN A 63 -3.39 1.49 -2.65
N VAL A 64 -3.07 0.24 -3.01
CA VAL A 64 -1.88 -0.49 -2.52
C VAL A 64 -0.57 0.24 -2.82
N ASP A 65 -0.36 0.76 -4.04
CA ASP A 65 0.88 1.46 -4.38
C ASP A 65 1.01 2.80 -3.67
N SER A 66 -0.11 3.50 -3.45
CA SER A 66 -0.12 4.71 -2.64
C SER A 66 0.24 4.43 -1.17
N VAL A 67 -0.16 3.27 -0.64
CA VAL A 67 0.23 2.81 0.70
C VAL A 67 1.72 2.48 0.73
N LYS A 68 2.23 1.71 -0.24
CA LYS A 68 3.66 1.39 -0.36
C LYS A 68 4.52 2.65 -0.46
N ALA A 69 4.13 3.62 -1.28
CA ALA A 69 4.82 4.90 -1.39
C ALA A 69 4.78 5.72 -0.08
N THR A 70 3.65 5.65 0.65
CA THR A 70 3.50 6.28 1.97
C THR A 70 4.43 5.65 3.01
N ILE A 71 4.51 4.32 3.02
CA ILE A 71 5.45 3.55 3.85
C ILE A 71 6.90 3.91 3.52
N ALA A 72 7.29 3.86 2.24
CA ALA A 72 8.64 4.19 1.81
C ALA A 72 9.05 5.59 2.27
N ARG A 73 8.17 6.59 2.08
CA ARG A 73 8.41 7.96 2.54
C ARG A 73 8.58 8.05 4.06
N TYR A 74 7.79 7.30 4.82
CA TYR A 74 7.85 7.26 6.29
C TYR A 74 9.18 6.68 6.81
N TYR A 75 9.70 5.64 6.16
CA TYR A 75 11.01 5.06 6.49
C TYR A 75 12.20 5.80 5.85
N GLY A 76 11.95 6.78 4.97
CA GLY A 76 13.00 7.50 4.25
C GLY A 76 13.66 6.67 3.14
N ASP A 77 12.98 5.62 2.69
CA ASP A 77 13.35 4.77 1.56
C ASP A 77 13.21 5.56 0.25
N ARG A 78 14.22 5.43 -0.62
CA ARG A 78 14.31 6.14 -1.92
C ARG A 78 13.73 5.33 -3.09
N GLY A 79 13.02 4.24 -2.80
CA GLY A 79 12.41 3.36 -3.78
C GLY A 79 13.23 2.09 -4.06
N ASN A 80 14.23 1.78 -3.24
CA ASN A 80 15.04 0.56 -3.37
C ASN A 80 14.74 -0.48 -2.28
N GLY A 81 13.78 -0.20 -1.40
CA GLY A 81 13.38 -1.09 -0.31
C GLY A 81 14.28 -1.00 0.92
N ILE A 82 15.18 -0.01 0.99
CA ILE A 82 16.12 0.15 2.10
C ILE A 82 15.78 1.40 2.90
N ALA A 83 15.49 1.24 4.20
CA ALA A 83 15.15 2.36 5.05
C ALA A 83 16.35 3.25 5.38
N ASN A 84 16.10 4.56 5.54
CA ASN A 84 17.09 5.46 6.09
C ASN A 84 17.24 5.24 7.60
N LYS A 85 18.40 4.76 8.03
CA LYS A 85 18.69 4.43 9.44
C LYS A 85 19.02 5.63 10.33
N ARG A 86 19.10 6.84 9.77
CA ARG A 86 19.54 8.07 10.47
C ARG A 86 18.49 9.17 10.46
N HIS A 87 17.84 9.40 9.32
CA HIS A 87 16.94 10.52 9.10
C HIS A 87 15.69 10.09 8.34
N SER A 88 14.59 9.94 9.05
CA SER A 88 13.26 9.76 8.48
C SER A 88 12.17 10.10 9.50
N PRO A 89 10.91 10.24 9.07
CA PRO A 89 9.76 10.29 9.97
C PRO A 89 9.71 9.13 10.97
N TYR A 90 10.04 7.90 10.55
CA TYR A 90 10.18 6.74 11.43
C TYR A 90 11.25 6.96 12.50
N ILE A 91 12.46 7.39 12.14
CA ILE A 91 13.53 7.68 13.12
C ILE A 91 13.10 8.77 14.11
N THR A 92 12.40 9.79 13.63
CA THR A 92 11.88 10.87 14.48
C THR A 92 10.83 10.34 15.46
N GLN A 93 9.91 9.47 15.02
CA GLN A 93 8.92 8.85 15.90
C GLN A 93 9.58 7.93 16.93
N MET A 94 10.53 7.09 16.51
CA MET A 94 11.27 6.19 17.39
C MET A 94 12.09 6.95 18.44
N SER A 95 12.74 8.05 18.06
CA SER A 95 13.48 8.91 19.00
C SER A 95 12.57 9.53 20.06
N ARG A 96 11.32 9.90 19.69
CA ARG A 96 10.32 10.41 20.66
C ARG A 96 9.88 9.33 21.63
N ILE A 97 9.63 8.11 21.16
CA ILE A 97 9.29 6.95 21.99
C ILE A 97 10.44 6.65 22.96
N GLU A 98 11.66 6.56 22.43
CA GLU A 98 12.86 6.31 23.22
C GLU A 98 13.02 7.35 24.34
N LYS A 99 13.03 8.64 24.01
CA LYS A 99 13.19 9.73 24.97
C LYS A 99 12.11 9.68 26.07
N LYS A 100 10.85 9.48 25.68
CA LYS A 100 9.73 9.37 26.62
C LYS A 100 9.96 8.24 27.62
N TRP A 101 10.35 7.06 27.13
CA TRP A 101 10.48 5.87 27.97
C TRP A 101 11.76 5.85 28.79
N LEU A 102 12.88 6.36 28.28
CA LEU A 102 14.09 6.55 29.09
C LEU A 102 13.81 7.43 30.32
N THR A 103 13.12 8.56 30.13
CA THR A 103 12.74 9.44 31.25
C THR A 103 11.82 8.73 32.23
N TRP A 104 10.78 8.05 31.74
CA TRP A 104 9.82 7.37 32.59
C TRP A 104 10.45 6.21 33.38
N LEU A 105 11.25 5.36 32.72
CA LEU A 105 11.91 4.20 33.34
C LEU A 105 12.94 4.65 34.38
N LYS A 106 13.69 5.73 34.13
CA LYS A 106 14.64 6.28 35.11
C LYS A 106 13.94 6.66 36.42
N ALA A 107 12.79 7.33 36.31
CA ALA A 107 12.00 7.77 37.46
C ALA A 107 11.33 6.61 38.21
N HIS A 108 11.09 5.47 37.54
CA HIS A 108 10.36 4.32 38.10
C HIS A 108 11.23 3.09 38.32
N LYS A 109 12.55 3.27 38.37
CA LYS A 109 13.52 2.18 38.49
C LYS A 109 13.22 1.26 39.69
N PRO A 110 13.56 -0.03 39.63
CA PRO A 110 13.49 -0.91 40.78
C PRO A 110 14.26 -0.34 41.98
N LYS A 111 13.71 -0.52 43.18
CA LYS A 111 14.48 -0.36 44.42
C LYS A 111 15.37 -1.59 44.63
N ALA A 112 16.34 -1.51 45.52
CA ALA A 112 17.17 -2.66 45.89
C ALA A 112 16.28 -3.86 46.29
N GLY A 113 16.61 -5.05 45.78
CA GLY A 113 15.83 -6.28 46.00
C GLY A 113 14.51 -6.38 45.24
N GLN A 114 14.04 -5.33 44.57
CA GLN A 114 12.76 -5.36 43.86
C GLN A 114 12.92 -5.95 42.44
N LYS A 115 12.13 -6.97 42.12
CA LYS A 115 11.96 -7.45 40.74
C LYS A 115 11.01 -6.54 39.97
N LYS A 116 11.43 -6.05 38.80
CA LYS A 116 10.54 -5.49 37.77
C LYS A 116 11.03 -5.93 36.40
N ALA A 117 10.12 -6.43 35.58
CA ALA A 117 10.41 -6.84 34.21
C ALA A 117 9.99 -5.80 33.19
N LEU A 118 10.76 -5.73 32.11
CA LEU A 118 10.35 -5.19 30.83
C LEU A 118 10.32 -6.32 29.81
N VAL A 119 9.23 -6.42 29.06
CA VAL A 119 9.06 -7.41 28.00
C VAL A 119 9.17 -6.70 26.66
N PHE A 120 9.93 -7.28 25.74
CA PHE A 120 10.12 -6.77 24.38
C PHE A 120 9.82 -7.87 23.37
N ASP A 121 9.06 -7.51 22.34
CA ASP A 121 9.07 -8.28 21.09
C ASP A 121 10.42 -8.13 20.35
N THR A 122 10.63 -8.95 19.31
CA THR A 122 11.83 -8.94 18.48
C THR A 122 11.68 -8.18 17.18
N ASP A 123 10.81 -8.63 16.28
CA ASP A 123 10.73 -8.13 14.91
C ASP A 123 10.10 -6.73 14.89
N ASP A 124 10.77 -5.76 14.26
CA ASP A 124 10.49 -4.31 14.30
C ASP A 124 10.40 -3.66 15.69
N THR A 125 10.61 -4.43 16.77
CA THR A 125 10.65 -3.94 18.15
C THR A 125 12.08 -3.79 18.66
N THR A 126 12.93 -4.80 18.48
CA THR A 126 14.37 -4.74 18.81
C THR A 126 15.27 -4.98 17.60
N LEU A 127 14.82 -5.74 16.61
CA LEU A 127 15.48 -5.95 15.33
C LEU A 127 14.59 -5.41 14.20
N MET A 128 15.07 -4.42 13.45
CA MET A 128 14.29 -3.77 12.39
C MET A 128 14.29 -4.66 11.13
N THR A 129 13.09 -5.05 10.66
CA THR A 129 12.92 -5.99 9.55
C THR A 129 12.58 -5.32 8.22
N TYR A 130 12.30 -4.01 8.19
CA TYR A 130 11.92 -3.26 6.98
C TYR A 130 12.69 -3.65 5.70
N ASP A 131 14.02 -3.72 5.76
CA ASP A 131 14.82 -4.00 4.55
C ASP A 131 14.54 -5.43 4.02
N MET A 132 14.31 -6.40 4.90
CA MET A 132 13.86 -7.72 4.50
C MET A 132 12.45 -7.65 3.90
N GLU A 133 11.52 -7.01 4.62
CA GLU A 133 10.11 -6.93 4.23
C GLU A 133 9.92 -6.25 2.87
N VAL A 134 10.69 -5.19 2.57
CA VAL A 134 10.48 -4.36 1.39
C VAL A 134 11.47 -4.65 0.27
N HIS A 135 12.77 -4.71 0.56
CA HIS A 135 13.77 -4.97 -0.48
C HIS A 135 13.80 -6.44 -0.91
N ALA A 136 13.74 -7.37 0.05
CA ALA A 136 13.91 -8.79 -0.26
C ALA A 136 12.58 -9.49 -0.55
N MET A 137 11.53 -9.18 0.20
CA MET A 137 10.22 -9.82 0.10
C MET A 137 9.19 -9.01 -0.69
N HIS A 138 9.43 -7.72 -0.93
CA HIS A 138 8.50 -6.85 -1.65
C HIS A 138 7.08 -6.83 -1.04
N PHE A 139 6.99 -6.84 0.28
CA PHE A 139 5.77 -6.97 1.09
C PHE A 139 5.06 -8.32 0.95
N ASN A 140 5.72 -9.35 0.41
CA ASN A 140 5.15 -10.68 0.25
C ASN A 140 5.97 -11.66 1.10
N PHE A 141 5.44 -11.93 2.30
CA PHE A 141 6.12 -12.74 3.29
C PHE A 141 6.56 -14.10 2.72
N ASP A 142 7.84 -14.40 2.87
CA ASP A 142 8.48 -15.64 2.47
C ASP A 142 9.17 -16.27 3.68
N THR A 143 8.72 -17.45 4.09
CA THR A 143 9.23 -18.12 5.29
C THR A 143 10.69 -18.57 5.16
N VAL A 144 11.11 -18.97 3.95
CA VAL A 144 12.48 -19.43 3.69
C VAL A 144 13.43 -18.24 3.75
N LEU A 145 13.10 -17.16 3.06
CA LEU A 145 13.89 -15.94 3.05
C LEU A 145 13.95 -15.28 4.43
N GLN A 146 12.84 -15.30 5.19
CA GLN A 146 12.84 -14.83 6.58
C GLN A 146 13.83 -15.64 7.41
N ASN A 147 13.78 -16.97 7.29
CA ASN A 147 14.68 -17.83 8.03
C ASN A 147 16.14 -17.57 7.65
N THR A 148 16.47 -17.39 6.37
CA THR A 148 17.81 -16.98 5.93
C THR A 148 18.27 -15.70 6.63
N TYR A 149 17.43 -14.66 6.67
CA TYR A 149 17.78 -13.40 7.34
C TYR A 149 18.01 -13.56 8.85
N VAL A 150 17.20 -14.40 9.50
CA VAL A 150 17.34 -14.69 10.93
C VAL A 150 18.62 -15.45 11.22
N GLN A 151 18.87 -16.57 10.51
CA GLN A 151 20.02 -17.44 10.75
C GLN A 151 21.34 -16.73 10.44
N GLU A 152 21.36 -15.88 9.42
CA GLU A 152 22.54 -15.07 9.06
C GLU A 152 22.67 -13.76 9.86
N GLN A 153 21.77 -13.50 10.81
CA GLN A 153 21.85 -12.35 11.72
C GLN A 153 21.92 -11.01 10.96
N ARG A 154 21.07 -10.87 9.93
CA ARG A 154 21.11 -9.74 8.98
C ARG A 154 20.41 -8.48 9.50
N PHE A 155 19.64 -8.57 10.58
CA PHE A 155 18.81 -7.46 11.02
C PHE A 155 19.61 -6.40 11.78
N PRO A 156 19.49 -5.11 11.42
CA PRO A 156 19.99 -4.03 12.25
C PRO A 156 19.10 -3.85 13.50
N ALA A 157 19.65 -3.18 14.52
CA ALA A 157 18.86 -2.79 15.68
C ALA A 157 17.73 -1.81 15.30
N THR A 158 16.58 -1.98 15.95
CA THR A 158 15.52 -0.98 15.92
C THR A 158 16.03 0.35 16.49
N PRO A 159 15.88 1.49 15.78
CA PRO A 159 16.41 2.77 16.19
C PRO A 159 16.04 3.18 17.63
N GLY A 160 17.04 3.51 18.43
CA GLY A 160 16.90 3.93 19.83
C GLY A 160 16.71 2.78 20.85
N MET A 161 16.35 1.58 20.41
CA MET A 161 15.96 0.51 21.34
C MET A 161 17.15 -0.13 22.07
N VAL A 162 18.33 -0.21 21.44
CA VAL A 162 19.57 -0.65 22.12
C VAL A 162 19.86 0.22 23.35
N ARG A 163 19.77 1.54 23.20
CA ARG A 163 20.03 2.47 24.31
C ARG A 163 18.95 2.32 25.39
N LEU A 164 17.67 2.27 25.00
CA LEU A 164 16.57 2.08 25.94
C LEU A 164 16.74 0.81 26.78
N VAL A 165 16.94 -0.33 26.14
CA VAL A 165 17.07 -1.63 26.81
C VAL A 165 18.31 -1.65 27.71
N ASN A 166 19.47 -1.22 27.20
CA ASN A 166 20.71 -1.25 27.98
C ASN A 166 20.68 -0.28 29.18
N HIS A 167 20.02 0.89 29.06
CA HIS A 167 19.81 1.77 30.21
C HIS A 167 18.85 1.16 31.23
N ALA A 168 17.75 0.56 30.78
CA ALA A 168 16.82 -0.09 31.67
C ALA A 168 17.49 -1.23 32.47
N GLN A 169 18.27 -2.07 31.81
CA GLN A 169 19.06 -3.10 32.48
C GLN A 169 19.99 -2.50 33.54
N ARG A 170 20.73 -1.42 33.21
CA ARG A 170 21.59 -0.72 34.19
C ARG A 170 20.84 -0.11 35.36
N TRP A 171 19.57 0.23 35.20
CA TRP A 171 18.72 0.71 36.28
C TRP A 171 18.10 -0.41 37.12
N GLY A 172 18.40 -1.66 36.82
CA GLY A 172 17.98 -2.83 37.61
C GLY A 172 16.76 -3.56 37.06
N TYR A 173 16.21 -3.13 35.91
CA TYR A 173 15.11 -3.88 35.28
C TYR A 173 15.61 -5.23 34.74
N THR A 174 14.81 -6.27 34.93
CA THR A 174 15.03 -7.55 34.27
C THR A 174 14.43 -7.50 32.86
N ILE A 175 15.21 -7.88 31.86
CA ILE A 175 14.79 -7.80 30.46
C ILE A 175 14.36 -9.19 29.99
N PHE A 176 13.18 -9.26 29.39
CA PHE A 176 12.63 -10.45 28.78
C PHE A 176 12.33 -10.22 27.30
N GLY A 177 12.61 -11.22 26.47
CA GLY A 177 12.19 -11.27 25.07
C GLY A 177 11.03 -12.24 24.89
N VAL A 178 10.00 -11.87 24.13
CA VAL A 178 8.90 -12.76 23.76
C VAL A 178 8.58 -12.54 22.28
N THR A 179 8.95 -13.49 21.42
CA THR A 179 8.87 -13.35 19.97
C THR A 179 8.07 -14.45 19.30
N GLY A 180 7.42 -14.13 18.18
CA GLY A 180 6.75 -15.10 17.33
C GLY A 180 7.71 -15.98 16.51
N ARG A 181 9.02 -15.69 16.51
CA ARG A 181 10.04 -16.55 15.89
C ARG A 181 10.04 -17.94 16.51
N ASN A 182 10.37 -18.93 15.68
CA ASN A 182 10.42 -20.33 16.12
C ASN A 182 11.66 -20.61 16.98
N ASP A 183 11.62 -21.68 17.75
CA ASP A 183 12.68 -22.04 18.70
C ASP A 183 14.01 -22.39 18.03
N ASP A 184 13.97 -22.98 16.83
CA ASP A 184 15.14 -23.21 15.97
C ASP A 184 15.80 -21.90 15.46
N GLN A 185 15.13 -20.76 15.64
CA GLN A 185 15.65 -19.42 15.36
C GLN A 185 16.22 -18.71 16.60
N LYS A 186 16.06 -19.29 17.80
CA LYS A 186 16.38 -18.64 19.08
C LYS A 186 17.86 -18.27 19.19
N ALA A 187 18.75 -19.21 18.89
CA ALA A 187 20.20 -19.01 19.03
C ALA A 187 20.70 -17.89 18.10
N ALA A 188 20.31 -17.94 16.82
CA ALA A 188 20.68 -16.90 15.86
C ALA A 188 20.07 -15.54 16.22
N THR A 189 18.85 -15.51 16.74
CA THR A 189 18.21 -14.26 17.19
C THR A 189 18.96 -13.62 18.35
N LEU A 190 19.34 -14.40 19.37
CA LEU A 190 20.15 -13.92 20.50
C LEU A 190 21.54 -13.44 20.03
N ALA A 191 22.17 -14.15 19.10
CA ALA A 191 23.43 -13.74 18.50
C ALA A 191 23.28 -12.41 17.73
N ASN A 192 22.21 -12.24 16.95
CA ASN A 192 21.93 -10.99 16.24
C ASN A 192 21.70 -9.83 17.23
N LEU A 193 20.93 -10.04 18.30
CA LEU A 193 20.70 -9.03 19.34
C LEU A 193 22.02 -8.61 20.00
N ALA A 194 22.87 -9.57 20.36
CA ALA A 194 24.20 -9.29 20.91
C ALA A 194 25.09 -8.52 19.91
N LYS A 195 25.12 -8.96 18.64
CA LYS A 195 25.86 -8.34 17.54
C LYS A 195 25.50 -6.86 17.35
N VAL A 196 24.23 -6.49 17.50
CA VAL A 196 23.76 -5.10 17.35
C VAL A 196 23.78 -4.30 18.67
N GLY A 197 24.27 -4.90 19.76
CA GLY A 197 24.64 -4.20 20.99
C GLY A 197 23.69 -4.37 22.17
N TYR A 198 22.68 -5.25 22.11
CA TYR A 198 21.86 -5.57 23.28
C TYR A 198 22.60 -6.45 24.28
N ARG A 199 22.51 -6.11 25.57
CA ARG A 199 23.20 -6.84 26.66
C ARG A 199 22.26 -7.53 27.65
N GLY A 200 20.96 -7.31 27.50
CA GLY A 200 19.95 -7.74 28.48
C GLY A 200 19.27 -9.07 28.18
N PHE A 201 19.38 -9.58 26.96
CA PHE A 201 18.69 -10.80 26.54
C PHE A 201 19.57 -12.03 26.79
N THR A 202 19.01 -13.02 27.48
CA THR A 202 19.66 -14.29 27.81
C THR A 202 18.73 -15.44 27.45
N ALA A 203 19.27 -16.64 27.19
CA ALA A 203 18.49 -17.77 26.69
C ALA A 203 17.36 -18.22 27.63
N ASP A 204 17.54 -18.08 28.94
CA ASP A 204 16.57 -18.36 29.99
C ASP A 204 15.44 -17.31 30.10
N ARG A 205 15.64 -16.12 29.51
CA ARG A 205 14.67 -15.01 29.53
C ARG A 205 14.21 -14.58 28.14
N PHE A 206 14.44 -15.42 27.15
CA PHE A 206 14.06 -15.17 25.77
C PHE A 206 13.16 -16.31 25.27
N PHE A 207 11.88 -16.00 25.07
CA PHE A 207 10.84 -16.97 24.74
C PHE A 207 10.47 -16.89 23.26
N THR A 208 10.56 -18.04 22.59
CA THR A 208 10.24 -18.31 21.19
C THR A 208 9.03 -19.23 21.08
N LYS A 209 8.41 -19.29 19.90
CA LYS A 209 7.35 -20.25 19.63
C LYS A 209 7.95 -21.64 19.39
N TRP A 210 7.37 -22.67 19.99
CA TRP A 210 7.82 -24.05 19.80
C TRP A 210 7.50 -24.53 18.37
N THR A 211 8.33 -25.41 17.82
CA THR A 211 8.12 -25.99 16.48
C THR A 211 7.22 -27.22 16.51
N GLY A 212 7.04 -27.83 17.69
CA GLY A 212 6.36 -29.12 17.85
C GLY A 212 7.24 -30.32 17.44
N THR A 213 8.51 -30.11 17.11
CA THR A 213 9.43 -31.14 16.64
C THR A 213 10.57 -31.38 17.64
N GLY A 214 10.95 -32.64 17.83
CA GLY A 214 12.01 -33.02 18.76
C GLY A 214 11.75 -32.50 20.18
N SER A 215 12.74 -31.84 20.78
CA SER A 215 12.64 -31.22 22.10
C SER A 215 11.86 -29.89 22.14
N SER A 216 11.54 -29.32 20.98
CA SER A 216 10.80 -28.04 20.91
C SER A 216 9.30 -28.30 20.98
N GLN A 217 8.82 -28.56 22.20
CA GLN A 217 7.42 -28.85 22.49
C GLN A 217 6.72 -27.66 23.15
N GLN A 218 5.39 -27.69 23.13
CA GLN A 218 4.58 -26.67 23.82
C GLN A 218 4.94 -26.65 25.31
N PRO A 219 5.33 -25.49 25.86
CA PRO A 219 5.64 -25.39 27.28
C PRO A 219 4.41 -25.63 28.15
N SER A 220 4.58 -26.24 29.32
CA SER A 220 3.49 -26.58 30.25
C SER A 220 2.71 -25.37 30.79
N TYR A 221 3.32 -24.18 30.81
CA TYR A 221 2.65 -22.94 31.22
C TYR A 221 1.73 -22.34 30.12
N ILE A 222 1.78 -22.89 28.91
CA ILE A 222 0.93 -22.49 27.77
C ILE A 222 -0.23 -23.48 27.63
N GLN A 223 -1.45 -22.96 27.71
CA GLN A 223 -2.68 -23.69 27.37
C GLN A 223 -3.48 -22.87 26.35
N CYS A 224 -3.48 -23.35 25.10
CA CYS A 224 -4.21 -22.72 24.00
C CYS A 224 -5.71 -23.08 24.08
N ALA A 225 -6.58 -22.22 23.56
CA ALA A 225 -8.02 -22.51 23.48
C ALA A 225 -8.35 -23.59 22.43
N THR A 226 -7.46 -23.80 21.46
CA THR A 226 -7.55 -24.85 20.43
C THR A 226 -6.23 -25.62 20.34
N SER A 227 -6.10 -26.54 19.38
CA SER A 227 -4.85 -27.29 19.16
C SER A 227 -3.65 -26.42 18.77
N LYS A 228 -3.87 -25.17 18.34
CA LYS A 228 -2.80 -24.21 18.04
C LYS A 228 -3.08 -22.88 18.73
N CYS A 229 -2.07 -22.35 19.43
CA CYS A 229 -2.13 -20.99 19.95
C CYS A 229 -2.08 -19.96 18.82
N SER A 230 -3.00 -19.01 18.89
CA SER A 230 -2.83 -17.69 18.26
C SER A 230 -1.58 -16.99 18.81
N THR A 231 -1.11 -15.98 18.08
CA THR A 231 0.03 -15.15 18.53
C THR A 231 -0.30 -14.46 19.85
N VAL A 232 -1.54 -13.98 20.02
CA VAL A 232 -1.99 -13.32 21.27
C VAL A 232 -1.93 -14.29 22.44
N GLU A 233 -2.46 -15.52 22.29
CA GLU A 233 -2.44 -16.53 23.36
C GLU A 233 -1.02 -16.85 23.80
N PHE A 234 -0.14 -17.19 22.85
CA PHE A 234 1.25 -17.49 23.15
C PHE A 234 1.93 -16.34 23.91
N LYS A 235 1.83 -15.10 23.40
CA LYS A 235 2.52 -13.96 24.02
C LYS A 235 1.90 -13.60 25.38
N ALA A 236 0.58 -13.63 25.51
CA ALA A 236 -0.10 -13.31 26.77
C ALA A 236 0.17 -14.34 27.87
N LEU A 237 0.11 -15.63 27.55
CA LEU A 237 0.37 -16.70 28.51
C LEU A 237 1.85 -16.76 28.91
N THR A 238 2.76 -16.40 28.00
CA THR A 238 4.18 -16.23 28.34
C THR A 238 4.39 -15.05 29.30
N ARG A 239 3.71 -13.91 29.10
CA ARG A 239 3.76 -12.80 30.06
C ARG A 239 3.13 -13.16 31.40
N ARG A 240 2.06 -13.95 31.41
CA ARG A 240 1.50 -14.52 32.65
C ARG A 240 2.55 -15.34 33.39
N HIS A 241 3.25 -16.24 32.69
CA HIS A 241 4.33 -17.05 33.26
C HIS A 241 5.44 -16.18 33.86
N ILE A 242 5.91 -15.16 33.14
CA ILE A 242 6.91 -14.20 33.64
C ILE A 242 6.43 -13.51 34.93
N GLN A 243 5.17 -13.08 34.96
CA GLN A 243 4.63 -12.36 36.11
C GLN A 243 4.36 -13.25 37.32
N ASN A 244 3.67 -14.36 37.10
CA ASN A 244 3.06 -15.16 38.16
C ASN A 244 3.98 -16.29 38.62
N ASP A 245 4.65 -16.96 37.68
CA ASP A 245 5.42 -18.18 37.98
C ASP A 245 6.88 -17.82 38.26
N LEU A 246 7.46 -16.89 37.49
CA LEU A 246 8.83 -16.40 37.70
C LEU A 246 8.92 -15.23 38.70
N GLY A 247 7.77 -14.67 39.09
CA GLY A 247 7.65 -13.61 40.09
C GLY A 247 8.21 -12.25 39.64
N TYR A 248 8.12 -11.92 38.35
CA TYR A 248 8.55 -10.63 37.81
C TYR A 248 7.37 -9.74 37.39
N PRO A 249 6.96 -8.76 38.21
CA PRO A 249 5.97 -7.78 37.81
C PRO A 249 6.38 -7.07 36.50
N VAL A 250 5.60 -7.27 35.43
CA VAL A 250 5.86 -6.66 34.12
C VAL A 250 5.37 -5.22 34.13
N VAL A 251 6.29 -4.27 34.20
CA VAL A 251 5.94 -2.84 34.35
C VAL A 251 5.66 -2.15 33.02
N ALA A 252 6.25 -2.65 31.92
CA ALA A 252 5.96 -2.24 30.56
C ALA A 252 6.26 -3.37 29.58
N ASN A 253 5.43 -3.46 28.54
CA ASN A 253 5.55 -4.40 27.43
C ASN A 253 5.64 -3.61 26.11
N PHE A 254 6.64 -3.90 25.29
CA PHE A 254 6.96 -3.20 24.05
C PHE A 254 6.75 -4.14 22.86
N GLY A 255 6.07 -3.66 21.84
CA GLY A 255 5.78 -4.43 20.64
C GLY A 255 5.33 -3.55 19.48
N ASP A 256 5.62 -3.97 18.27
CA ASP A 256 5.24 -3.30 17.03
C ASP A 256 3.89 -3.80 16.51
N GLN A 257 3.35 -4.89 17.05
CA GLN A 257 2.03 -5.42 16.74
C GLN A 257 1.10 -5.32 17.94
N TRP A 258 -0.20 -5.25 17.68
CA TRP A 258 -1.19 -5.31 18.75
C TRP A 258 -1.23 -6.68 19.43
N SER A 259 -0.88 -7.74 18.69
CA SER A 259 -0.77 -9.10 19.23
C SER A 259 0.34 -9.25 20.29
N ASP A 260 1.34 -8.37 20.29
CA ASP A 260 2.37 -8.33 21.33
C ASP A 260 1.83 -7.79 22.65
N LEU A 261 0.83 -6.92 22.58
CA LEU A 261 0.38 -6.09 23.68
C LEU A 261 -0.93 -6.62 24.31
N GLN A 262 -1.77 -7.30 23.52
CA GLN A 262 -3.05 -7.84 23.96
C GLN A 262 -2.93 -9.06 24.87
N GLY A 263 -3.98 -9.33 25.65
CA GLY A 263 -4.10 -10.48 26.55
C GLY A 263 -3.61 -10.25 27.98
N GLY A 264 -3.15 -9.04 28.32
CA GLY A 264 -2.89 -8.65 29.71
C GLY A 264 -1.45 -8.90 30.19
N TYR A 265 -1.29 -8.98 31.52
CA TYR A 265 -0.04 -9.28 32.25
C TYR A 265 1.10 -8.26 32.03
N ALA A 266 0.74 -6.99 31.82
CA ALA A 266 1.66 -5.87 31.91
C ALA A 266 0.92 -4.62 32.42
N ARG A 267 1.63 -3.76 33.16
CA ARG A 267 1.04 -2.51 33.67
C ARG A 267 0.93 -1.41 32.62
N ARG A 268 1.81 -1.42 31.62
CA ARG A 268 1.84 -0.45 30.51
C ARG A 268 2.18 -1.17 29.21
N TYR A 269 1.68 -0.63 28.11
CA TYR A 269 1.87 -1.16 26.76
C TYR A 269 2.46 -0.07 25.88
N VAL A 270 3.45 -0.43 25.07
CA VAL A 270 4.18 0.48 24.20
C VAL A 270 4.10 -0.03 22.78
N LYS A 271 3.20 0.56 22.00
CA LYS A 271 3.05 0.27 20.57
C LYS A 271 4.13 1.02 19.79
N LEU A 272 4.99 0.27 19.11
CA LEU A 272 5.89 0.78 18.09
C LEU A 272 5.16 0.81 16.74
N PRO A 273 5.46 1.78 15.87
CA PRO A 273 4.81 1.92 14.58
C PRO A 273 5.28 0.82 13.61
N ASN A 274 4.32 0.09 13.03
CA ASN A 274 4.60 -0.86 11.95
C ASN A 274 3.45 -0.92 10.91
N PRO A 275 3.64 -0.29 9.74
CA PRO A 275 2.71 -0.40 8.62
C PRO A 275 3.10 -1.48 7.58
N THR A 276 4.22 -2.20 7.75
CA THR A 276 4.79 -3.11 6.73
C THR A 276 4.27 -4.54 6.78
N TYR A 277 3.74 -5.00 7.91
CA TYR A 277 3.02 -6.27 8.02
C TYR A 277 2.00 -6.25 9.16
N TYR A 278 0.99 -7.12 9.09
CA TYR A 278 -0.03 -7.24 10.14
C TYR A 278 -0.11 -8.67 10.68
N LEU A 279 -0.06 -8.80 12.01
CA LEU A 279 -0.36 -10.05 12.70
C LEU A 279 -1.78 -10.00 13.30
N PRO A 280 -2.62 -11.02 13.07
CA PRO A 280 -3.94 -11.10 13.70
C PRO A 280 -3.88 -10.91 15.22
N SER A 281 -4.66 -9.93 15.69
CA SER A 281 -4.68 -9.47 17.07
C SER A 281 -6.11 -9.45 17.61
N THR A 282 -6.79 -10.59 17.55
CA THR A 282 -8.13 -10.76 18.14
C THR A 282 -8.02 -10.82 19.64
N ASN A 283 -8.96 -10.19 20.34
CA ASN A 283 -9.03 -10.32 21.79
C ASN A 283 -9.18 -11.79 22.20
N LEU A 284 -8.59 -12.15 23.34
CA LEU A 284 -8.81 -13.46 23.95
C LEU A 284 -10.28 -13.62 24.39
N PRO A 285 -10.82 -14.85 24.42
CA PRO A 285 -12.17 -15.10 24.93
C PRO A 285 -12.41 -14.45 26.30
N GLY A 286 -13.51 -13.72 26.44
CA GLY A 286 -13.88 -13.03 27.70
C GLY A 286 -13.06 -11.78 28.03
N VAL A 287 -12.08 -11.39 27.21
CA VAL A 287 -11.23 -10.22 27.43
C VAL A 287 -11.61 -9.10 26.45
N VAL A 288 -11.87 -7.90 26.94
CA VAL A 288 -12.21 -6.74 26.08
C VAL A 288 -11.18 -5.64 26.28
N GLN A 289 -10.40 -5.33 25.23
CA GLN A 289 -9.31 -4.36 25.29
C GLN A 289 -9.43 -3.29 24.19
N PRO A 290 -10.45 -2.41 24.25
CA PRO A 290 -10.76 -1.47 23.16
C PRO A 290 -9.66 -0.43 22.93
N LYS A 291 -8.77 -0.23 23.91
CA LYS A 291 -7.60 0.66 23.82
C LYS A 291 -6.36 -0.01 23.19
N LEU A 292 -6.39 -1.32 22.97
CA LEU A 292 -5.31 -2.09 22.32
C LEU A 292 -5.83 -2.67 21.01
N ALA A 293 -6.16 -1.78 20.08
CA ALA A 293 -6.71 -2.15 18.79
C ALA A 293 -6.08 -1.32 17.67
N PRO A 294 -5.92 -1.89 16.45
CA PRO A 294 -5.50 -1.15 15.28
C PRO A 294 -6.38 0.07 15.02
N ARG A 295 -5.76 1.16 14.53
CA ARG A 295 -6.54 2.27 13.95
C ARG A 295 -7.30 1.74 12.74
N ASN A 296 -8.51 2.25 12.53
CA ASN A 296 -9.35 1.88 11.41
C ASN A 296 -9.83 3.08 10.57
N ARG A 297 -9.27 4.26 10.82
CA ARG A 297 -9.55 5.50 10.10
C ARG A 297 -8.23 6.13 9.69
N PHE A 298 -8.10 6.45 8.41
CA PHE A 298 -6.86 6.91 7.82
C PHE A 298 -7.10 8.13 6.93
N THR A 299 -6.16 9.09 6.98
CA THR A 299 -6.10 10.20 6.04
C THR A 299 -4.83 10.05 5.20
N MET A 300 -4.97 9.60 3.97
CA MET A 300 -3.86 9.27 3.08
C MET A 300 -4.05 9.92 1.72
N LYS A 301 -3.06 10.70 1.27
CA LYS A 301 -3.03 11.21 -0.11
C LYS A 301 -2.47 10.14 -1.04
N PRO A 302 -2.93 10.08 -2.30
CA PRO A 302 -2.27 9.27 -3.32
C PRO A 302 -0.81 9.71 -3.49
N GLY A 303 0.06 8.80 -3.94
CA GLY A 303 1.45 9.12 -4.27
C GLY A 303 2.39 9.33 -3.07
N GLY A 304 2.02 8.90 -1.86
CA GLY A 304 2.96 8.72 -0.75
C GLY A 304 3.25 9.92 0.15
N ALA A 305 2.79 11.12 -0.20
CA ALA A 305 3.10 12.35 0.55
C ALA A 305 2.68 12.30 2.04
N SER A 306 1.67 11.50 2.39
CA SER A 306 1.23 11.31 3.78
C SER A 306 2.31 10.71 4.69
N GLY A 307 3.30 10.00 4.13
CA GLY A 307 4.38 9.38 4.89
C GLY A 307 5.39 10.37 5.45
N ALA A 308 5.32 11.65 5.06
CA ALA A 308 6.23 12.69 5.54
C ALA A 308 6.04 13.05 7.04
N LYS A 309 4.99 12.53 7.69
CA LYS A 309 4.68 12.80 9.10
C LYS A 309 5.14 11.63 9.99
N PRO A 310 5.64 11.89 11.21
CA PRO A 310 6.06 10.86 12.16
C PRO A 310 4.84 10.24 12.90
N ASP A 311 3.96 9.58 12.15
CA ASP A 311 2.78 8.87 12.65
C ASP A 311 2.54 7.57 11.86
N GLY A 312 3.39 6.56 12.08
CA GLY A 312 3.31 5.28 11.37
C GLY A 312 1.99 4.52 11.56
N GLU A 313 1.34 4.65 12.73
CA GLU A 313 -0.01 4.08 12.96
C GLU A 313 -1.11 4.82 12.17
N GLY A 314 -0.80 6.00 11.62
CA GLY A 314 -1.67 6.75 10.72
C GLY A 314 -1.59 6.29 9.26
N ILE A 315 -0.69 5.35 8.95
CA ILE A 315 -0.53 4.73 7.65
C ILE A 315 -1.33 3.41 7.65
N PRO A 316 -2.21 3.16 6.66
CA PRO A 316 -2.85 1.86 6.52
C PRO A 316 -1.80 0.75 6.46
N ASN A 317 -2.00 -0.33 7.22
CA ASN A 317 -1.13 -1.48 7.15
C ASN A 317 -1.30 -2.20 5.81
N ILE A 318 -0.19 -2.51 5.13
CA ILE A 318 -0.19 -3.05 3.78
C ILE A 318 -0.92 -4.40 3.68
N ASP A 319 -0.80 -5.28 4.67
CA ASP A 319 -1.45 -6.60 4.65
C ASP A 319 -2.96 -6.46 4.83
N SER A 320 -3.40 -5.56 5.71
CA SER A 320 -4.82 -5.24 5.88
C SER A 320 -5.43 -4.65 4.60
N VAL A 321 -4.66 -3.83 3.87
CA VAL A 321 -5.10 -3.28 2.57
C VAL A 321 -5.19 -4.39 1.54
N LYS A 322 -4.16 -5.24 1.39
CA LYS A 322 -4.18 -6.39 0.49
C LYS A 322 -5.36 -7.33 0.79
N ALA A 323 -5.62 -7.63 2.06
CA ALA A 323 -6.78 -8.43 2.47
C ALA A 323 -8.12 -7.76 2.13
N THR A 324 -8.21 -6.44 2.31
CA THR A 324 -9.40 -5.67 1.92
C THR A 324 -9.65 -5.70 0.41
N VAL A 325 -8.58 -5.59 -0.39
CA VAL A 325 -8.66 -5.73 -1.85
C VAL A 325 -9.13 -7.14 -2.22
N LYS A 326 -8.54 -8.19 -1.67
CA LYS A 326 -8.97 -9.58 -1.93
C LYS A 326 -10.45 -9.79 -1.64
N ALA A 327 -10.91 -9.36 -0.46
CA ALA A 327 -12.33 -9.45 -0.10
C ALA A 327 -13.25 -8.69 -1.06
N TYR A 328 -12.83 -7.53 -1.59
CA TYR A 328 -13.59 -6.74 -2.55
C TYR A 328 -13.76 -7.43 -3.91
N TYR A 329 -12.75 -8.19 -4.36
CA TYR A 329 -12.81 -9.00 -5.57
C TYR A 329 -13.36 -10.41 -5.34
N GLY A 330 -13.66 -10.78 -4.09
CA GLY A 330 -14.11 -12.13 -3.74
C GLY A 330 -13.00 -13.19 -3.80
N ASP A 331 -11.73 -12.78 -3.80
CA ASP A 331 -10.57 -13.66 -3.74
C ASP A 331 -10.46 -14.27 -2.33
N THR A 332 -10.51 -15.60 -2.25
CA THR A 332 -10.43 -16.38 -1.00
C THR A 332 -8.99 -16.62 -0.53
N GLY A 333 -8.01 -16.00 -1.18
CA GLY A 333 -6.59 -16.12 -0.90
C GLY A 333 -5.80 -16.84 -1.99
N THR A 334 -6.46 -17.30 -3.06
CA THR A 334 -5.83 -17.96 -4.21
C THR A 334 -5.13 -16.97 -5.15
N GLY A 335 -5.48 -15.68 -5.06
CA GLY A 335 -4.99 -14.66 -5.97
C GLY A 335 -5.78 -14.60 -7.28
N THR A 336 -6.99 -15.14 -7.30
CA THR A 336 -7.90 -15.11 -8.44
C THR A 336 -9.22 -14.47 -8.03
N ALA A 337 -9.76 -13.57 -8.84
CA ALA A 337 -11.02 -12.92 -8.52
C ALA A 337 -12.20 -13.89 -8.63
N ASN A 338 -13.26 -13.66 -7.84
CA ASN A 338 -14.52 -14.36 -8.02
C ASN A 338 -15.25 -13.79 -9.24
N THR A 339 -15.48 -14.63 -10.25
CA THR A 339 -16.11 -14.27 -11.51
C THR A 339 -17.64 -14.32 -11.49
N SER A 340 -18.24 -14.79 -10.39
CA SER A 340 -19.70 -14.99 -10.25
C SER A 340 -20.35 -14.02 -9.28
N ALA A 341 -19.74 -13.78 -8.11
CA ALA A 341 -20.27 -12.88 -7.09
C ALA A 341 -19.15 -12.21 -6.29
N SER A 342 -19.11 -10.88 -6.32
CA SER A 342 -18.24 -10.07 -5.46
C SER A 342 -18.76 -8.63 -5.34
N PRO A 343 -18.29 -7.87 -4.33
CA PRO A 343 -18.52 -6.43 -4.25
C PRO A 343 -18.06 -5.68 -5.51
N TYR A 344 -16.93 -6.07 -6.11
CA TYR A 344 -16.45 -5.54 -7.39
C TYR A 344 -17.46 -5.73 -8.52
N LEU A 345 -17.94 -6.96 -8.74
CA LEU A 345 -18.94 -7.27 -9.76
C LEU A 345 -20.24 -6.46 -9.55
N THR A 346 -20.69 -6.38 -8.29
CA THR A 346 -21.89 -5.61 -7.93
C THR A 346 -21.71 -4.11 -8.20
N GLN A 347 -20.51 -3.57 -7.99
CA GLN A 347 -20.20 -2.18 -8.34
C GLN A 347 -20.13 -1.98 -9.84
N LEU A 348 -19.45 -2.85 -10.60
CA LEU A 348 -19.37 -2.78 -12.05
C LEU A 348 -20.74 -2.87 -12.71
N GLN A 349 -21.60 -3.79 -12.30
CA GLN A 349 -22.96 -3.92 -12.85
C GLN A 349 -23.77 -2.63 -12.72
N ARG A 350 -23.63 -1.92 -11.59
CA ARG A 350 -24.28 -0.61 -11.38
C ARG A 350 -23.71 0.47 -12.30
N ILE A 351 -22.40 0.47 -12.54
CA ILE A 351 -21.75 1.39 -13.46
C ILE A 351 -22.19 1.07 -14.89
N GLU A 352 -22.06 -0.17 -15.34
CA GLU A 352 -22.47 -0.67 -16.65
C GLU A 352 -23.91 -0.25 -16.96
N LYS A 353 -24.88 -0.65 -16.12
CA LYS A 353 -26.30 -0.33 -16.33
C LYS A 353 -26.54 1.16 -16.51
N ARG A 354 -25.88 1.99 -15.70
CA ARG A 354 -26.05 3.44 -15.73
C ARG A 354 -25.41 4.07 -16.98
N GLU A 355 -24.19 3.67 -17.30
CA GLU A 355 -23.43 4.26 -18.42
C GLU A 355 -23.93 3.75 -19.77
N THR A 356 -24.31 2.48 -19.91
CA THR A 356 -24.92 1.95 -21.13
C THR A 356 -26.16 2.73 -21.53
N ALA A 357 -27.06 3.00 -20.57
CA ALA A 357 -28.28 3.77 -20.83
C ALA A 357 -27.96 5.21 -21.26
N TYR A 358 -26.92 5.83 -20.70
CA TYR A 358 -26.50 7.17 -21.11
C TYR A 358 -25.88 7.15 -22.51
N LEU A 359 -24.95 6.24 -22.77
CA LEU A 359 -24.24 6.10 -24.03
C LEU A 359 -25.20 5.86 -25.18
N GLN A 360 -26.13 4.91 -25.06
CA GLN A 360 -27.12 4.65 -26.10
C GLN A 360 -27.88 5.93 -26.53
N ARG A 361 -28.30 6.74 -25.55
CA ARG A 361 -28.97 8.02 -25.85
C ARG A 361 -28.01 9.04 -26.44
N ALA A 362 -26.83 9.22 -25.85
CA ALA A 362 -25.85 10.23 -26.26
C ALA A 362 -25.32 9.97 -27.68
N CYS A 363 -25.01 8.71 -27.99
CA CYS A 363 -24.58 8.27 -29.32
C CYS A 363 -25.70 8.48 -30.36
N ALA A 364 -26.93 8.01 -30.08
CA ALA A 364 -28.05 8.17 -31.01
C ALA A 364 -28.43 9.65 -31.25
N VAL A 365 -28.29 10.51 -30.25
CA VAL A 365 -28.46 11.98 -30.43
C VAL A 365 -27.32 12.56 -31.27
N GLY A 366 -26.07 12.14 -31.03
CA GLY A 366 -24.92 12.58 -31.81
C GLY A 366 -25.09 12.27 -33.31
N VAL A 367 -25.46 11.03 -33.63
CA VAL A 367 -25.75 10.61 -35.01
C VAL A 367 -26.86 11.45 -35.63
N ARG A 368 -28.00 11.64 -34.93
CA ARG A 368 -29.12 12.48 -35.42
C ARG A 368 -28.74 13.95 -35.65
N ARG A 369 -27.71 14.44 -34.98
CA ARG A 369 -27.18 15.81 -35.13
C ARG A 369 -25.99 15.86 -36.10
N HIS A 370 -25.75 14.80 -36.86
CA HIS A 370 -24.64 14.69 -37.80
C HIS A 370 -23.26 14.94 -37.15
N THR A 371 -23.10 14.62 -35.87
CA THR A 371 -21.79 14.58 -35.21
C THR A 371 -21.19 13.17 -35.29
N LYS A 372 -19.90 13.03 -34.98
CA LYS A 372 -19.23 11.73 -34.85
C LYS A 372 -19.08 11.38 -33.37
N PRO A 373 -20.10 10.84 -32.68
CA PRO A 373 -19.99 10.53 -31.26
C PRO A 373 -18.98 9.40 -31.04
N ALA A 374 -18.19 9.49 -29.95
CA ALA A 374 -17.17 8.50 -29.63
C ALA A 374 -17.16 8.15 -28.14
N LEU A 375 -16.86 6.89 -27.84
CA LEU A 375 -16.59 6.37 -26.51
C LEU A 375 -15.10 6.05 -26.42
N VAL A 376 -14.40 6.66 -25.47
CA VAL A 376 -12.99 6.33 -25.17
C VAL A 376 -12.92 5.37 -24.01
N LEU A 377 -12.18 4.28 -24.17
CA LEU A 377 -11.92 3.26 -23.16
C LEU A 377 -10.41 3.07 -22.95
N ASP A 378 -10.00 2.95 -21.70
CA ASP A 378 -8.71 2.34 -21.35
C ASP A 378 -8.71 0.81 -21.56
N THR A 379 -7.54 0.18 -21.51
CA THR A 379 -7.37 -1.27 -21.64
C THR A 379 -7.33 -2.01 -20.30
N ASP A 380 -6.32 -1.79 -19.48
CA ASP A 380 -6.05 -2.63 -18.31
C ASP A 380 -7.04 -2.28 -17.18
N ASP A 381 -7.72 -3.28 -16.62
CA ASP A 381 -8.83 -3.14 -15.64
C ASP A 381 -10.01 -2.25 -16.07
N THR A 382 -10.03 -1.84 -17.34
CA THR A 382 -11.15 -1.13 -17.96
C THR A 382 -11.85 -1.96 -19.03
N THR A 383 -11.12 -2.63 -19.90
CA THR A 383 -11.68 -3.55 -20.90
C THR A 383 -11.16 -4.98 -20.74
N LEU A 384 -9.88 -5.13 -20.42
CA LEU A 384 -9.22 -6.41 -20.10
C LEU A 384 -8.90 -6.47 -18.61
N TRP A 385 -9.36 -7.52 -17.93
CA TRP A 385 -9.27 -7.66 -16.48
C TRP A 385 -7.94 -8.28 -16.08
N THR A 386 -7.14 -7.55 -15.29
CA THR A 386 -5.75 -7.91 -14.97
C THR A 386 -5.56 -8.47 -13.56
N TYR A 387 -6.62 -8.53 -12.74
CA TYR A 387 -6.54 -8.93 -11.34
C TYR A 387 -5.75 -10.22 -11.08
N ASP A 388 -6.02 -11.29 -11.84
CA ASP A 388 -5.37 -12.59 -11.64
C ASP A 388 -3.86 -12.55 -11.91
N LEU A 389 -3.43 -11.67 -12.83
CA LEU A 389 -2.02 -11.39 -13.05
C LEU A 389 -1.44 -10.57 -11.90
N GLU A 390 -2.06 -9.42 -11.60
CA GLU A 390 -1.58 -8.43 -10.63
C GLU A 390 -1.51 -9.00 -9.20
N VAL A 391 -2.50 -9.79 -8.80
CA VAL A 391 -2.61 -10.34 -7.44
C VAL A 391 -2.15 -11.79 -7.38
N GLY A 392 -2.49 -12.60 -8.37
CA GLY A 392 -2.20 -14.04 -8.38
C GLY A 392 -0.73 -14.35 -8.63
N LEU A 393 -0.13 -13.71 -9.62
CA LEU A 393 1.26 -13.99 -10.01
C LEU A 393 2.23 -12.91 -9.54
N MET A 394 1.91 -11.64 -9.77
CA MET A 394 2.75 -10.49 -9.40
C MET A 394 2.71 -10.17 -7.91
N LYS A 395 1.70 -10.65 -7.17
CA LYS A 395 1.53 -10.41 -5.73
C LYS A 395 1.60 -8.91 -5.39
N PHE A 396 0.88 -8.08 -6.16
CA PHE A 396 0.87 -6.62 -6.08
C PHE A 396 2.21 -5.95 -6.43
N VAL A 397 3.16 -6.64 -7.04
CA VAL A 397 4.48 -6.10 -7.41
C VAL A 397 4.61 -6.16 -8.92
N PHE A 398 4.56 -4.99 -9.56
CA PHE A 398 4.56 -4.90 -11.02
C PHE A 398 5.81 -5.56 -11.63
N ASP A 399 5.58 -6.54 -12.51
CA ASP A 399 6.61 -7.21 -13.29
C ASP A 399 6.34 -6.97 -14.80
N PRO A 400 7.12 -6.12 -15.47
CA PRO A 400 6.89 -5.80 -16.88
C PRO A 400 7.12 -7.00 -17.81
N ALA A 401 8.00 -7.94 -17.46
CA ALA A 401 8.27 -9.11 -18.30
C ALA A 401 7.10 -10.10 -18.23
N LEU A 402 6.60 -10.35 -17.01
CA LEU A 402 5.43 -11.20 -16.83
C LEU A 402 4.16 -10.56 -17.41
N GLN A 403 4.02 -9.23 -17.30
CA GLN A 403 2.95 -8.50 -17.98
C GLN A 403 3.01 -8.75 -19.49
N ASP A 404 4.18 -8.56 -20.10
CA ASP A 404 4.32 -8.74 -21.54
C ASP A 404 3.99 -10.16 -21.97
N GLN A 405 4.45 -11.18 -21.23
CA GLN A 405 4.07 -12.58 -21.50
C GLN A 405 2.55 -12.81 -21.50
N TRP A 406 1.82 -12.17 -20.58
CA TRP A 406 0.36 -12.28 -20.51
C TRP A 406 -0.35 -11.52 -21.64
N VAL A 407 0.15 -10.34 -21.97
CA VAL A 407 -0.35 -9.53 -23.09
C VAL A 407 -0.17 -10.28 -24.40
N GLN A 408 1.06 -10.74 -24.70
CA GLN A 408 1.37 -11.48 -25.92
C GLN A 408 0.61 -12.80 -26.00
N GLY A 409 0.42 -13.47 -24.86
CA GLY A 409 -0.36 -14.70 -24.74
C GLY A 409 -1.88 -14.51 -24.78
N GLN A 410 -2.39 -13.27 -24.85
CA GLN A 410 -3.82 -12.96 -24.90
C GLN A 410 -4.63 -13.63 -23.75
N LYS A 411 -4.06 -13.55 -22.54
CA LYS A 411 -4.52 -14.30 -21.36
C LYS A 411 -5.60 -13.59 -20.54
N PHE A 412 -5.90 -12.32 -20.84
CA PHE A 412 -6.84 -11.55 -20.03
C PHE A 412 -8.29 -11.84 -20.40
N ALA A 413 -9.12 -12.02 -19.39
CA ALA A 413 -10.57 -12.00 -19.53
C ALA A 413 -11.08 -10.57 -19.79
N ALA A 414 -12.32 -10.44 -20.25
CA ALA A 414 -12.97 -9.13 -20.28
C ALA A 414 -13.30 -8.64 -18.86
N VAL A 415 -13.21 -7.33 -18.65
CA VAL A 415 -13.82 -6.71 -17.46
C VAL A 415 -15.33 -6.94 -17.51
N PRO A 416 -15.95 -7.47 -16.43
CA PRO A 416 -17.37 -7.80 -16.38
C PRO A 416 -18.28 -6.63 -16.81
N GLY A 417 -19.18 -6.89 -17.75
CA GLY A 417 -20.14 -5.90 -18.29
C GLY A 417 -19.60 -4.95 -19.36
N MET A 418 -18.28 -4.79 -19.48
CA MET A 418 -17.71 -3.75 -20.34
C MET A 418 -17.79 -4.07 -21.84
N VAL A 419 -17.80 -5.35 -22.22
CA VAL A 419 -18.08 -5.80 -23.61
C VAL A 419 -19.49 -5.41 -24.03
N SER A 420 -20.48 -5.67 -23.17
CA SER A 420 -21.89 -5.33 -23.38
C SER A 420 -22.07 -3.82 -23.56
N LEU A 421 -21.50 -3.03 -22.66
CA LEU A 421 -21.52 -1.56 -22.73
C LEU A 421 -20.90 -1.03 -24.03
N ALA A 422 -19.71 -1.50 -24.39
CA ALA A 422 -18.99 -1.02 -25.58
C ALA A 422 -19.75 -1.37 -26.87
N ASN A 423 -20.22 -2.61 -27.00
CA ASN A 423 -20.99 -3.05 -28.17
C ASN A 423 -22.34 -2.33 -28.25
N ALA A 424 -23.02 -2.07 -27.13
CA ALA A 424 -24.27 -1.30 -27.11
C ALA A 424 -24.06 0.18 -27.52
N ALA A 425 -22.96 0.80 -27.09
CA ALA A 425 -22.60 2.15 -27.51
C ALA A 425 -22.29 2.20 -29.02
N GLN A 426 -21.59 1.19 -29.53
CA GLN A 426 -21.30 1.05 -30.96
C GLN A 426 -22.59 0.88 -31.80
N GLN A 427 -23.51 0.01 -31.38
CA GLN A 427 -24.80 -0.18 -32.04
C GLN A 427 -25.64 1.11 -32.04
N ALA A 428 -25.52 1.95 -31.01
CA ALA A 428 -26.16 3.26 -30.93
C ALA A 428 -25.43 4.35 -31.75
N GLY A 429 -24.35 4.00 -32.45
CA GLY A 429 -23.64 4.85 -33.41
C GLY A 429 -22.37 5.52 -32.89
N CYS A 430 -21.89 5.19 -31.69
CA CYS A 430 -20.59 5.66 -31.24
C CYS A 430 -19.44 4.92 -31.94
N THR A 431 -18.36 5.64 -32.25
CA THR A 431 -17.07 5.01 -32.52
C THR A 431 -16.39 4.67 -31.19
N VAL A 432 -16.03 3.40 -30.98
CA VAL A 432 -15.26 2.97 -29.81
C VAL A 432 -13.77 3.21 -30.09
N ILE A 433 -13.09 3.86 -29.15
CA ILE A 433 -11.69 4.28 -29.29
C ILE A 433 -10.91 3.80 -28.07
N GLY A 434 -9.78 3.12 -28.29
CA GLY A 434 -8.89 2.66 -27.22
C GLY A 434 -7.71 3.59 -27.01
N ILE A 435 -7.43 3.97 -25.76
CA ILE A 435 -6.21 4.71 -25.40
C ILE A 435 -5.56 4.04 -24.20
N THR A 436 -4.47 3.30 -24.44
CA THR A 436 -3.80 2.48 -23.42
C THR A 436 -2.39 2.96 -23.10
N GLY A 437 -1.93 2.67 -21.87
CA GLY A 437 -0.54 2.82 -21.47
C GLY A 437 0.40 1.75 -22.03
N ARG A 438 -0.13 0.66 -22.60
CA ARG A 438 0.64 -0.43 -23.23
C ARG A 438 1.53 0.09 -24.36
N SER A 439 2.65 -0.60 -24.60
CA SER A 439 3.63 -0.22 -25.61
C SER A 439 3.14 -0.49 -27.04
N ALA A 440 3.82 0.06 -28.04
CA ALA A 440 3.53 -0.25 -29.44
C ALA A 440 3.71 -1.74 -29.79
N SER A 441 4.67 -2.44 -29.17
CA SER A 441 4.89 -3.89 -29.40
C SER A 441 3.75 -4.75 -28.87
N GLN A 442 2.96 -4.23 -27.95
CA GLN A 442 1.81 -4.91 -27.36
C GLN A 442 0.50 -4.70 -28.14
N LYS A 443 0.50 -3.82 -29.16
CA LYS A 443 -0.72 -3.39 -29.86
C LYS A 443 -1.48 -4.55 -30.51
N ALA A 444 -0.78 -5.37 -31.30
CA ALA A 444 -1.41 -6.46 -32.04
C ALA A 444 -2.03 -7.50 -31.11
N ALA A 445 -1.30 -7.95 -30.09
CA ALA A 445 -1.80 -8.89 -29.11
C ALA A 445 -2.95 -8.33 -28.27
N SER A 446 -2.91 -7.04 -27.93
CA SER A 446 -4.01 -6.38 -27.21
C SER A 446 -5.30 -6.36 -28.03
N LEU A 447 -5.22 -6.00 -29.31
CA LEU A 447 -6.37 -6.03 -30.23
C LEU A 447 -6.91 -7.46 -30.41
N ALA A 448 -6.03 -8.45 -30.56
CA ALA A 448 -6.42 -9.85 -30.66
C ALA A 448 -7.12 -10.34 -29.39
N ASN A 449 -6.61 -9.98 -28.21
CA ASN A 449 -7.25 -10.33 -26.94
C ASN A 449 -8.62 -9.66 -26.79
N LEU A 450 -8.74 -8.36 -27.14
CA LEU A 450 -10.03 -7.64 -27.13
C LEU A 450 -11.07 -8.29 -28.05
N ALA A 451 -10.66 -8.66 -29.27
CA ALA A 451 -11.53 -9.37 -30.21
C ALA A 451 -11.94 -10.75 -29.66
N LYS A 452 -10.97 -11.52 -29.13
CA LYS A 452 -11.18 -12.84 -28.52
C LYS A 452 -12.21 -12.82 -27.39
N VAL A 453 -12.28 -11.75 -26.61
CA VAL A 453 -13.24 -11.61 -25.49
C VAL A 453 -14.55 -10.89 -25.89
N GLY A 454 -14.75 -10.59 -27.17
CA GLY A 454 -16.03 -10.15 -27.72
C GLY A 454 -16.18 -8.66 -28.03
N TYR A 455 -15.11 -7.85 -27.96
CA TYR A 455 -15.16 -6.46 -28.44
C TYR A 455 -15.11 -6.41 -29.97
N THR A 456 -16.04 -5.69 -30.58
CA THR A 456 -16.14 -5.61 -32.06
C THR A 456 -15.74 -4.25 -32.65
N GLY A 457 -15.51 -3.24 -31.79
CA GLY A 457 -15.28 -1.86 -32.21
C GLY A 457 -13.81 -1.42 -32.30
N PHE A 458 -12.87 -2.24 -31.84
CA PHE A 458 -11.44 -1.87 -31.85
C PHE A 458 -10.74 -2.34 -33.13
N THR A 459 -9.95 -1.45 -33.70
CA THR A 459 -9.15 -1.64 -34.92
C THR A 459 -7.77 -1.01 -34.72
N ALA A 460 -6.84 -1.31 -35.63
CA ALA A 460 -5.52 -0.66 -35.59
C ALA A 460 -5.60 0.87 -35.71
N ALA A 461 -6.63 1.42 -36.37
CA ALA A 461 -6.76 2.86 -36.61
C ALA A 461 -7.32 3.63 -35.39
N ASN A 462 -8.16 3.00 -34.57
CA ASN A 462 -8.81 3.64 -33.42
C ASN A 462 -8.31 3.13 -32.06
N TYR A 463 -7.19 2.40 -32.04
CA TYR A 463 -6.53 1.92 -30.82
C TYR A 463 -5.11 2.49 -30.69
N TYR A 464 -4.91 3.35 -29.69
CA TYR A 464 -3.68 4.11 -29.48
C TYR A 464 -2.86 3.57 -28.31
N THR A 465 -1.65 3.09 -28.60
CA THR A 465 -0.64 2.65 -27.64
C THR A 465 0.41 3.72 -27.38
N LYS A 466 1.06 3.65 -26.21
CA LYS A 466 2.11 4.59 -25.82
C LYS A 466 3.30 4.49 -26.79
N PRO A 467 3.74 5.60 -27.41
CA PRO A 467 4.90 5.61 -28.30
C PRO A 467 6.17 5.16 -27.57
N ALA A 468 7.03 4.43 -28.27
CA ALA A 468 8.36 4.09 -27.77
C ALA A 468 9.13 5.37 -27.39
N GLY A 469 9.78 5.34 -26.23
CA GLY A 469 10.60 6.46 -25.75
C GLY A 469 9.84 7.68 -25.21
N PHE A 470 8.50 7.66 -25.11
CA PHE A 470 7.74 8.78 -24.55
C PHE A 470 8.14 9.08 -23.10
N LYS A 471 8.60 10.31 -22.83
CA LYS A 471 9.13 10.76 -21.53
C LYS A 471 8.13 11.54 -20.66
N GLY A 472 6.92 11.83 -21.17
CA GLY A 472 5.91 12.55 -20.41
C GLY A 472 5.12 11.66 -19.43
N SER A 473 4.23 12.29 -18.66
CA SER A 473 3.30 11.58 -17.77
C SER A 473 2.23 10.81 -18.55
N THR A 474 1.63 9.80 -17.92
CA THR A 474 0.49 9.07 -18.48
C THR A 474 -0.67 10.02 -18.79
N VAL A 475 -0.92 11.01 -17.91
CA VAL A 475 -1.91 12.07 -18.14
C VAL A 475 -1.62 12.83 -19.44
N ALA A 476 -0.38 13.30 -19.64
CA ALA A 476 0.00 14.07 -20.82
C ALA A 476 -0.17 13.26 -22.12
N TYR A 477 0.22 11.97 -22.08
CA TYR A 477 0.02 11.07 -23.20
C TYR A 477 -1.48 10.88 -23.50
N LYS A 478 -2.29 10.46 -22.52
CA LYS A 478 -3.69 10.10 -22.75
C LYS A 478 -4.54 11.31 -23.13
N SER A 479 -4.31 12.47 -22.51
CA SER A 479 -5.00 13.72 -22.90
C SER A 479 -4.64 14.17 -24.31
N SER A 480 -3.36 14.07 -24.71
CA SER A 480 -2.95 14.40 -26.08
C SER A 480 -3.65 13.52 -27.14
N ARG A 481 -3.88 12.24 -26.82
CA ARG A 481 -4.61 11.32 -27.71
C ARG A 481 -6.11 11.62 -27.77
N ARG A 482 -6.75 11.98 -26.67
CA ARG A 482 -8.14 12.46 -26.71
C ARG A 482 -8.29 13.75 -27.50
N HIS A 483 -7.36 14.69 -27.35
CA HIS A 483 -7.33 15.90 -28.16
C HIS A 483 -7.15 15.58 -29.65
N HIS A 484 -6.25 14.65 -30.00
CA HIS A 484 -6.09 14.19 -31.37
C HIS A 484 -7.39 13.61 -31.96
N VAL A 485 -8.12 12.79 -31.18
CA VAL A 485 -9.43 12.25 -31.55
C VAL A 485 -10.45 13.36 -31.80
N GLN A 486 -10.53 14.39 -30.96
CA GLN A 486 -11.42 15.52 -31.22
C GLN A 486 -11.04 16.28 -32.50
N ARG A 487 -9.74 16.44 -32.78
CA ARG A 487 -9.26 17.06 -34.03
C ARG A 487 -9.59 16.26 -35.29
N GLN A 488 -9.89 14.95 -35.17
CA GLN A 488 -10.44 14.13 -36.25
C GLN A 488 -11.96 14.32 -36.45
N GLY A 489 -12.59 15.21 -35.67
CA GLY A 489 -14.01 15.54 -35.73
C GLY A 489 -14.90 14.72 -34.79
N TYR A 490 -14.32 13.90 -33.92
CA TYR A 490 -15.09 13.12 -32.95
C TYR A 490 -15.55 13.96 -31.76
N THR A 491 -16.78 13.72 -31.33
CA THR A 491 -17.31 14.19 -30.04
C THR A 491 -17.21 13.07 -29.02
N ILE A 492 -16.20 13.10 -28.16
CA ILE A 492 -16.05 12.10 -27.09
C ILE A 492 -17.15 12.31 -26.05
N VAL A 493 -18.17 11.44 -26.04
CA VAL A 493 -19.33 11.56 -25.15
C VAL A 493 -19.03 11.05 -23.74
N ASP A 494 -18.23 9.99 -23.62
CA ASP A 494 -17.66 9.50 -22.36
C ASP A 494 -16.21 9.04 -22.57
N ASN A 495 -15.42 9.19 -21.52
CA ASN A 495 -14.10 8.61 -21.35
C ASN A 495 -14.10 7.75 -20.08
N ILE A 496 -13.88 6.45 -20.21
CA ILE A 496 -13.95 5.48 -19.11
C ILE A 496 -12.57 4.89 -18.87
N GLY A 497 -12.15 4.85 -17.61
CA GLY A 497 -10.86 4.31 -17.19
C GLY A 497 -10.85 3.97 -15.70
N ASP A 498 -9.96 3.08 -15.30
CA ASP A 498 -9.78 2.60 -13.94
C ASP A 498 -8.77 3.46 -13.15
N GLN A 499 -8.02 4.35 -13.81
CA GLN A 499 -7.09 5.28 -13.19
C GLN A 499 -7.53 6.72 -13.39
N PHE A 500 -7.17 7.59 -12.42
CA PHE A 500 -7.39 9.03 -12.59
C PHE A 500 -6.56 9.61 -13.74
N SER A 501 -5.43 8.97 -14.08
CA SER A 501 -4.58 9.39 -15.21
C SER A 501 -5.23 9.15 -16.58
N ASP A 502 -6.23 8.28 -16.67
CA ASP A 502 -7.03 8.06 -17.88
C ASP A 502 -8.00 9.20 -18.13
N LEU A 503 -8.46 9.84 -17.06
CA LEU A 503 -9.59 10.75 -17.06
C LEU A 503 -9.16 12.22 -17.02
N LYS A 504 -8.00 12.50 -16.41
CA LYS A 504 -7.45 13.86 -16.27
C LYS A 504 -6.97 14.44 -17.60
N GLY A 505 -7.02 15.76 -17.70
CA GLY A 505 -6.52 16.52 -18.86
C GLY A 505 -7.57 16.87 -19.92
N GLY A 506 -8.86 16.65 -19.66
CA GLY A 506 -9.97 17.14 -20.50
C GLY A 506 -10.20 16.34 -21.79
N PHE A 507 -10.81 17.01 -22.79
CA PHE A 507 -11.12 16.49 -24.13
C PHE A 507 -12.16 15.35 -24.17
N SER A 508 -13.13 15.39 -23.24
CA SER A 508 -14.33 14.56 -23.27
C SER A 508 -15.48 15.29 -22.59
N LYS A 509 -16.74 15.00 -22.95
CA LYS A 509 -17.90 15.62 -22.29
C LYS A 509 -18.08 15.16 -20.85
N ARG A 510 -17.71 13.91 -20.58
CA ARG A 510 -17.84 13.23 -19.30
C ARG A 510 -16.68 12.25 -19.09
N THR A 511 -16.49 11.88 -17.84
CA THR A 511 -15.47 10.93 -17.39
C THR A 511 -16.10 9.95 -16.41
N VAL A 512 -15.79 8.67 -16.53
CA VAL A 512 -16.27 7.62 -15.63
C VAL A 512 -15.07 6.86 -15.06
N LYS A 513 -14.96 6.84 -13.73
CA LYS A 513 -13.93 6.12 -12.99
C LYS A 513 -14.42 4.73 -12.64
N LEU A 514 -13.72 3.70 -13.10
CA LEU A 514 -13.88 2.33 -12.63
C LEU A 514 -13.04 2.12 -11.36
N PRO A 515 -13.50 1.29 -10.41
CA PRO A 515 -12.76 1.03 -9.18
C PRO A 515 -11.49 0.23 -9.46
N ASN A 516 -10.35 0.72 -8.98
CA ASN A 516 -9.10 -0.03 -8.97
C ASN A 516 -8.23 0.31 -7.74
N PRO A 517 -8.25 -0.53 -6.69
CA PRO A 517 -7.39 -0.37 -5.54
C PRO A 517 -6.06 -1.16 -5.63
N THR A 518 -5.80 -1.93 -6.70
CA THR A 518 -4.67 -2.87 -6.79
C THR A 518 -3.34 -2.19 -7.12
N TYR A 519 -3.35 -1.17 -7.99
CA TYR A 519 -2.16 -0.40 -8.38
C TYR A 519 -2.49 1.07 -8.68
N TYR A 520 -1.47 1.95 -8.67
CA TYR A 520 -1.64 3.38 -8.92
C TYR A 520 -0.75 3.90 -10.06
N LEU A 521 -1.38 4.54 -11.04
CA LEU A 521 -0.68 5.27 -12.09
C LEU A 521 -0.77 6.80 -11.85
N PRO A 522 0.34 7.47 -11.48
CA PRO A 522 0.36 8.89 -11.13
C PRO A 522 0.01 9.86 -12.27
#